data_AF-A0AA38ICM0-F1
#
_entry.id   AF-A0AA38ICM0-F1
#
_cell.length_a   1.000
_cell.length_b   1.000
_cell.length_c   1.000
_cell.angle_alpha   90.00
_cell.angle_beta   90.00
_cell.angle_gamma   90.00
#
_symmetry.space_group_name_H-M   'P 1'
#
loop_
_entity.id
_entity.type
_entity.pdbx_description
1 polymer ?
#
loop_
_entity_poly.entity_id
_entity_poly.type
_entity_poly.pdbx_seq_one_letter_code
_entity_poly.pdbx_strand_id
1 'polypeptide(L)'
;MYSLILFVVYITSVYSVSEISEETCETLMSDINLIKEEFDELGRLQRVCNGEIAVNKCEGSCKSQVQPSVITPTGFLKECYCCRESFLRERTITLTHCYDPDGVRLTVENANSMDVKLREPAECKCYKCGDFSR
;
A
#
# COMPACT_ATOMS: atom_id res chain seq x y z
N MET A 1 55.03 -8.88 5.65
CA MET A 1 53.89 -9.82 5.76
C MET A 1 52.68 -9.18 6.44
N TYR A 2 52.81 -8.65 7.67
CA TYR A 2 51.71 -8.00 8.40
C TYR A 2 51.09 -6.77 7.69
N SER A 3 51.93 -5.94 7.05
CA SER A 3 51.47 -4.76 6.29
C SER A 3 50.67 -5.13 5.02
N LEU A 4 51.01 -6.24 4.35
CA LEU A 4 50.24 -6.75 3.20
C LEU A 4 48.87 -7.28 3.63
N ILE A 5 48.82 -7.98 4.78
CA ILE A 5 47.56 -8.49 5.35
C ILE A 5 46.62 -7.32 5.69
N LEU A 6 47.14 -6.25 6.32
CA LEU A 6 46.35 -5.06 6.62
C LEU A 6 45.85 -4.35 5.36
N PHE A 7 46.65 -4.31 4.29
CA PHE A 7 46.26 -3.69 3.02
C PHE A 7 45.16 -4.50 2.32
N VAL A 8 45.26 -5.83 2.34
CA VAL A 8 44.24 -6.73 1.78
C VAL A 8 42.94 -6.60 2.57
N VAL A 9 42.99 -6.58 3.91
CA VAL A 9 41.81 -6.38 4.77
C VAL A 9 41.16 -5.02 4.50
N TYR A 10 41.95 -3.95 4.39
CA TYR A 10 41.45 -2.62 4.07
C TYR A 10 40.74 -2.60 2.72
N ILE A 11 41.38 -3.16 1.67
CA ILE A 11 40.79 -3.27 0.33
C ILE A 11 39.48 -4.07 0.37
N THR A 12 39.43 -5.23 1.04
CA THR A 12 38.20 -6.03 1.14
C THR A 12 37.08 -5.28 1.88
N SER A 13 37.41 -4.49 2.90
CA SER A 13 36.42 -3.71 3.66
C SER A 13 35.81 -2.57 2.85
N VAL A 14 36.59 -1.96 1.95
CA VAL A 14 36.13 -0.89 1.06
C VAL A 14 35.20 -1.44 -0.02
N TYR A 15 35.46 -2.65 -0.54
CA TYR A 15 34.60 -3.28 -1.57
C TYR A 15 33.28 -3.83 -1.03
N SER A 16 33.18 -4.15 0.26
CA SER A 16 31.96 -4.69 0.87
C SER A 16 30.83 -3.67 1.09
N VAL A 17 31.07 -2.38 0.86
CA VAL A 17 30.03 -1.33 0.95
C VAL A 17 29.46 -1.03 -0.44
N SER A 18 29.08 -2.07 -1.17
CA SER A 18 28.05 -1.91 -2.20
C SER A 18 26.76 -2.44 -1.58
N GLU A 19 25.91 -1.52 -1.12
CA GLU A 19 24.56 -1.88 -0.66
C GLU A 19 23.80 -2.48 -1.85
N ILE A 20 23.83 -3.82 -1.94
CA ILE A 20 22.78 -4.56 -2.63
C ILE A 20 21.57 -4.45 -1.70
N SER A 21 20.89 -3.30 -1.69
CA SER A 21 19.56 -3.24 -1.11
C SER A 21 18.67 -4.12 -1.98
N GLU A 22 18.20 -5.25 -1.46
CA GLU A 22 17.23 -6.06 -2.20
C GLU A 22 15.90 -5.30 -2.27
N GLU A 23 15.22 -5.34 -3.41
CA GLU A 23 13.87 -4.79 -3.51
C GLU A 23 12.90 -5.74 -2.80
N THR A 24 12.07 -5.20 -1.90
CA THR A 24 11.20 -5.98 -1.00
C THR A 24 9.73 -5.60 -1.15
N CYS A 25 9.30 -5.21 -2.36
CA CYS A 25 7.92 -4.81 -2.62
C CYS A 25 6.98 -6.03 -2.65
N GLU A 26 6.10 -6.13 -1.66
CA GLU A 26 5.25 -7.28 -1.42
C GLU A 26 3.78 -6.90 -1.21
N THR A 27 2.89 -7.89 -1.39
CA THR A 27 1.47 -7.78 -1.05
C THR A 27 1.25 -8.38 0.33
N LEU A 28 0.92 -7.53 1.30
CA LEU A 28 0.71 -7.92 2.69
C LEU A 28 -0.75 -7.69 3.09
N MET A 29 -1.20 -8.37 4.14
CA MET A 29 -2.54 -8.20 4.70
C MET A 29 -2.51 -7.23 5.90
N SER A 30 -3.53 -6.40 6.02
CA SER A 30 -3.74 -5.51 7.18
C SER A 30 -5.22 -5.36 7.50
N ASP A 31 -5.54 -5.28 8.79
CA ASP A 31 -6.89 -5.02 9.27
C ASP A 31 -7.24 -3.54 9.16
N ILE A 32 -8.45 -3.26 8.69
CA ILE A 32 -9.02 -1.92 8.62
C ILE A 32 -10.43 -1.91 9.22
N ASN A 33 -10.80 -0.78 9.83
CA ASN A 33 -12.16 -0.52 10.24
C ASN A 33 -12.92 0.16 9.09
N LEU A 34 -13.85 -0.57 8.49
CA LEU A 34 -14.70 -0.06 7.42
C LEU A 34 -16.02 0.47 8.00
N ILE A 35 -16.42 1.65 7.55
CA ILE A 35 -17.72 2.26 7.87
C ILE A 35 -18.40 2.62 6.55
N LYS A 36 -19.66 2.22 6.39
CA LYS A 36 -20.46 2.50 5.20
C LYS A 36 -21.82 3.04 5.59
N GLU A 37 -22.17 4.15 4.96
CA GLU A 37 -23.47 4.82 5.11
C GLU A 37 -24.35 4.50 3.90
N GLU A 38 -25.63 4.26 4.16
CA GLU A 38 -26.69 4.11 3.15
C GLU A 38 -27.65 5.29 3.27
N PHE A 39 -27.94 5.92 2.13
CA PHE A 39 -28.84 7.06 2.02
C PHE A 39 -30.05 6.67 1.18
N ASP A 40 -31.21 7.20 1.53
CA ASP A 40 -32.42 7.05 0.72
C ASP A 40 -32.40 7.98 -0.53
N GLU A 41 -33.42 7.87 -1.38
CA GLU A 41 -33.54 8.69 -2.60
C GLU A 41 -33.66 10.20 -2.33
N LEU A 42 -34.01 10.58 -1.09
CA LEU A 42 -34.10 11.96 -0.63
C LEU A 42 -32.80 12.45 0.02
N GLY A 43 -31.76 11.61 0.06
CA GLY A 43 -30.45 11.91 0.66
C GLY A 43 -30.43 11.84 2.19
N ARG A 44 -31.44 11.24 2.83
CA ARG A 44 -31.48 11.05 4.27
C ARG A 44 -30.73 9.78 4.65
N LEU A 45 -29.99 9.83 5.75
CA LEU A 45 -29.29 8.67 6.28
C LEU A 45 -30.32 7.59 6.68
N GLN A 46 -30.17 6.40 6.11
CA GLN A 46 -31.04 5.26 6.40
C GLN A 46 -30.41 4.35 7.46
N ARG A 47 -29.12 4.05 7.32
CA ARG A 47 -28.33 3.27 8.29
C ARG A 47 -26.83 3.45 8.08
N VAL A 48 -26.07 3.14 9.14
CA VAL A 48 -24.61 3.08 9.13
C VAL A 48 -24.19 1.68 9.51
N CYS A 49 -23.38 1.02 8.67
CA CYS A 49 -22.83 -0.30 8.95
C CYS A 49 -21.31 -0.23 9.09
N ASN A 50 -20.74 -0.95 10.05
CA ASN A 50 -19.30 -1.05 10.23
C ASN A 50 -18.82 -2.48 10.48
N GLY A 51 -17.51 -2.68 10.27
CA GLY A 51 -16.85 -3.96 10.49
C GLY A 51 -15.34 -3.84 10.38
N GLU A 52 -14.63 -4.67 11.14
CA GLU A 52 -13.19 -4.86 11.01
C GLU A 52 -12.94 -5.96 9.97
N ILE A 53 -12.17 -5.64 8.94
CA ILE A 53 -11.91 -6.56 7.82
C ILE A 53 -10.44 -6.49 7.41
N ALA A 54 -9.89 -7.66 7.10
CA ALA A 54 -8.55 -7.78 6.55
C ALA A 54 -8.56 -7.46 5.04
N VAL A 55 -7.69 -6.55 4.62
CA VAL A 55 -7.45 -6.17 3.22
C VAL A 55 -6.00 -6.34 2.84
N ASN A 56 -5.77 -6.54 1.55
CA ASN A 56 -4.41 -6.48 1.02
C ASN A 56 -3.93 -5.02 0.89
N LYS A 57 -2.62 -4.83 1.06
CA LYS A 57 -1.89 -3.59 0.81
C LYS A 57 -0.54 -3.89 0.15
N CYS A 58 0.04 -2.88 -0.50
CA CYS A 58 1.41 -2.93 -1.00
C CYS A 58 2.37 -2.31 0.00
N GLU A 59 3.43 -3.01 0.35
CA GLU A 59 4.44 -2.53 1.30
C GLU A 59 5.83 -3.05 0.92
N GLY A 60 6.86 -2.24 1.12
CA GLY A 60 8.24 -2.61 0.82
C GLY A 60 9.09 -1.47 0.31
N SER A 61 10.33 -1.80 -0.08
CA SER A 61 11.30 -0.85 -0.61
C SER A 61 11.60 -1.11 -2.08
N CYS A 62 11.72 -0.04 -2.86
CA CYS A 62 12.09 -0.07 -4.28
C CYS A 62 13.38 0.71 -4.50
N LYS A 63 14.24 0.26 -5.42
CA LYS A 63 15.48 0.98 -5.71
C LYS A 63 15.18 2.29 -6.39
N SER A 64 15.64 3.37 -5.78
CA SER A 64 15.60 4.71 -6.35
C SER A 64 16.98 5.31 -6.30
N GLN A 65 17.33 6.09 -7.31
CA GLN A 65 18.64 6.73 -7.41
C GLN A 65 18.53 8.18 -7.86
N VAL A 66 19.48 8.98 -7.41
CA VAL A 66 19.68 10.36 -7.86
C VAL A 66 21.09 10.48 -8.41
N GLN A 67 21.21 11.14 -9.55
CA GLN A 67 22.49 11.41 -10.19
C GLN A 67 22.60 12.91 -10.47
N PRO A 68 23.77 13.54 -10.25
CA PRO A 68 23.99 14.92 -10.68
C PRO A 68 23.75 15.07 -12.18
N SER A 69 23.12 16.18 -12.60
CA SER A 69 22.87 16.44 -14.02
C SER A 69 22.89 17.93 -14.32
N VAL A 70 23.62 18.30 -15.37
CA VAL A 70 23.69 19.66 -15.91
C VAL A 70 22.56 19.97 -16.90
N ILE A 71 21.78 18.96 -17.28
CA ILE A 71 20.68 19.08 -18.26
C ILE A 71 19.35 19.37 -17.56
N THR A 72 19.16 18.81 -16.36
CA THR A 72 17.93 19.02 -15.58
C THR A 72 18.02 20.33 -14.78
N PRO A 73 16.96 21.17 -14.75
CA PRO A 73 16.97 22.45 -14.04
C PRO A 73 17.12 22.29 -12.51
N THR A 74 16.79 21.12 -11.96
CA THR A 74 16.99 20.78 -10.55
C THR A 74 18.44 20.45 -10.19
N GLY A 75 19.34 20.36 -11.17
CA GLY A 75 20.74 19.93 -10.97
C GLY A 75 20.91 18.42 -10.72
N PHE A 76 19.82 17.66 -10.72
CA PHE A 76 19.81 16.22 -10.47
C PHE A 76 18.79 15.51 -11.37
N LEU A 77 19.23 14.41 -11.98
CA LEU A 77 18.39 13.41 -12.59
C LEU A 77 17.87 12.45 -11.51
N LYS A 78 16.55 12.28 -11.44
CA LYS A 78 15.89 11.43 -10.44
C LYS A 78 15.28 10.20 -11.13
N GLU A 79 15.66 9.03 -10.67
CA GLU A 79 15.04 7.75 -11.03
C GLU A 79 14.39 7.17 -9.78
N CYS A 80 13.10 7.46 -9.63
CA CYS A 80 12.32 7.13 -8.44
C CYS A 80 11.35 6.00 -8.77
N TYR A 81 11.22 5.04 -7.85
CA TYR A 81 10.30 3.92 -7.94
C TYR A 81 9.54 3.76 -6.62
N CYS A 82 8.23 3.48 -6.70
CA CYS A 82 7.37 3.22 -5.55
C CYS A 82 6.72 1.84 -5.66
N CYS A 83 6.60 1.15 -4.52
CA CYS A 83 5.87 -0.10 -4.40
C CYS A 83 4.37 0.19 -4.52
N ARG A 84 3.75 -0.25 -5.62
CA ARG A 84 2.34 0.04 -5.96
C ARG A 84 1.66 -1.19 -6.54
N GLU A 85 0.34 -1.14 -6.53
CA GLU A 85 -0.54 -2.17 -7.08
C GLU A 85 -0.28 -2.39 -8.57
N SER A 86 -0.11 -3.65 -8.94
CA SER A 86 -0.02 -4.10 -10.32
C SER A 86 -1.37 -4.53 -10.87
N PHE A 87 -2.19 -5.12 -9.99
CA PHE A 87 -3.51 -5.61 -10.31
C PHE A 87 -4.42 -5.45 -9.08
N LEU A 88 -5.68 -5.11 -9.34
CA LEU A 88 -6.71 -4.97 -8.31
C LEU A 88 -7.75 -6.09 -8.49
N ARG A 89 -8.11 -6.75 -7.39
CA ARG A 89 -9.20 -7.73 -7.36
C ARG A 89 -10.41 -7.13 -6.64
N GLU A 90 -11.59 -7.27 -7.24
CA GLU A 90 -12.86 -6.95 -6.58
C GLU A 90 -13.31 -8.12 -5.71
N ARG A 91 -13.76 -7.82 -4.49
CA ARG A 91 -14.35 -8.76 -3.54
C ARG A 91 -15.53 -8.10 -2.83
N THR A 92 -16.61 -8.85 -2.65
CA THR A 92 -17.73 -8.43 -1.79
C THR A 92 -17.45 -8.84 -0.36
N ILE A 93 -17.65 -7.91 0.58
CA ILE A 93 -17.58 -8.13 2.03
C ILE A 93 -18.92 -7.79 2.66
N THR A 94 -19.25 -8.44 3.77
CA THR A 94 -20.51 -8.19 4.50
C THR A 94 -20.20 -7.53 5.84
N LEU A 95 -20.71 -6.32 6.04
CA LEU A 95 -20.69 -5.62 7.32
C LEU A 95 -21.87 -6.09 8.16
N THR A 96 -21.65 -6.35 9.45
CA THR A 96 -22.64 -6.98 10.34
C THR A 96 -23.06 -6.10 11.52
N HIS A 97 -22.40 -4.96 11.73
CA HIS A 97 -22.74 -4.00 12.78
C HIS A 97 -23.44 -2.81 12.15
N CYS A 98 -24.76 -2.93 11.95
CA CYS A 98 -25.58 -1.86 11.37
C CYS A 98 -26.40 -1.14 12.44
N TYR A 99 -26.49 0.17 12.32
CA TYR A 99 -27.18 1.08 13.23
C TYR A 99 -28.10 2.00 12.45
N ASP A 100 -29.24 2.33 13.04
CA ASP A 100 -30.14 3.37 12.53
C ASP A 100 -29.57 4.79 12.79
N PRO A 101 -30.21 5.86 12.29
CA PRO A 101 -29.74 7.23 12.50
C PRO A 101 -29.72 7.67 13.98
N ASP A 102 -30.48 7.01 14.84
CA ASP A 102 -30.53 7.25 16.28
C ASP A 102 -29.45 6.46 17.05
N GLY A 103 -28.66 5.63 16.34
CA GLY A 103 -27.57 4.82 16.88
C GLY A 103 -28.03 3.49 17.49
N VAL A 104 -29.26 3.06 17.26
CA VAL A 104 -29.79 1.78 17.73
C VAL A 104 -29.40 0.68 16.74
N ARG A 105 -28.91 -0.45 17.28
CA ARG A 105 -28.49 -1.59 16.46
C ARG A 105 -29.68 -2.22 15.75
N LEU A 106 -29.56 -2.38 14.43
CA LEU A 106 -30.54 -3.04 13.59
C LEU A 106 -30.45 -4.56 13.74
N THR A 107 -31.56 -5.21 14.10
CA THR A 107 -31.65 -6.68 14.28
C THR A 107 -32.53 -7.37 13.25
N VAL A 108 -33.31 -6.60 12.49
CA VAL A 108 -34.22 -7.09 11.46
C VAL A 108 -33.43 -7.71 10.30
N GLU A 109 -33.86 -8.87 9.82
CA GLU A 109 -33.29 -9.52 8.63
C GLU A 109 -33.30 -8.56 7.43
N ASN A 110 -32.21 -8.54 6.65
CA ASN A 110 -31.90 -7.59 5.56
C ASN A 110 -31.46 -6.18 5.98
N ALA A 111 -31.74 -5.75 7.22
CA ALA A 111 -31.30 -4.44 7.73
C ALA A 111 -30.05 -4.55 8.63
N ASN A 112 -29.83 -5.72 9.23
CA ASN A 112 -28.74 -6.02 10.16
C ASN A 112 -27.36 -6.23 9.51
N SER A 113 -27.29 -6.33 8.18
CA SER A 113 -26.04 -6.48 7.43
C SER A 113 -26.04 -5.72 6.11
N MET A 114 -24.87 -5.44 5.58
CA MET A 114 -24.67 -4.72 4.32
C MET A 114 -23.50 -5.29 3.52
N ASP A 115 -23.76 -5.61 2.26
CA ASP A 115 -22.72 -6.03 1.32
C ASP A 115 -22.06 -4.82 0.66
N VAL A 116 -20.72 -4.80 0.70
CA VAL A 116 -19.89 -3.75 0.12
C VAL A 116 -18.91 -4.38 -0.86
N LYS A 117 -18.83 -3.83 -2.06
CA LYS A 117 -17.81 -4.19 -3.05
C LYS A 117 -16.54 -3.39 -2.76
N LEU A 118 -15.46 -4.10 -2.48
CA LEU A 118 -14.14 -3.54 -2.22
C LEU A 118 -13.15 -4.00 -3.29
N ARG A 119 -12.23 -3.11 -3.69
CA ARG A 119 -11.11 -3.44 -4.57
C ARG A 119 -9.82 -3.39 -3.76
N GLU A 120 -9.08 -4.49 -3.75
CA GLU A 120 -7.82 -4.64 -3.02
C GLU A 120 -6.69 -5.07 -3.97
N PRO A 121 -5.42 -4.73 -3.70
CA PRO A 121 -4.28 -5.21 -4.48
C PRO A 121 -4.18 -6.74 -4.47
N ALA A 122 -4.08 -7.35 -5.65
CA ALA A 122 -3.77 -8.77 -5.78
C ALA A 122 -2.26 -9.02 -5.99
N GLU A 123 -1.55 -8.01 -6.50
CA GLU A 123 -0.12 -8.06 -6.78
C GLU A 123 0.47 -6.65 -6.63
N CYS A 124 1.69 -6.56 -6.10
CA CYS A 124 2.44 -5.32 -5.91
C CYS A 124 3.80 -5.39 -6.60
N LYS A 125 4.23 -4.30 -7.24
CA LYS A 125 5.55 -4.19 -7.91
C LYS A 125 6.09 -2.76 -7.80
N CYS A 126 7.38 -2.60 -8.07
CA CYS A 126 8.02 -1.29 -8.14
C CYS A 126 7.72 -0.59 -9.47
N TYR A 127 7.12 0.61 -9.41
CA TYR A 127 6.79 1.43 -10.58
C TYR A 127 7.42 2.81 -10.51
N LYS A 128 7.88 3.30 -11.67
CA LYS A 128 8.48 4.63 -11.80
C LYS A 128 7.51 5.71 -11.29
N CYS A 129 8.00 6.59 -10.43
CA CYS A 129 7.23 7.70 -9.87
C CYS A 129 6.69 8.60 -11.00
N GLY A 130 5.42 8.99 -10.91
CA GLY A 130 4.77 9.87 -11.90
C GLY A 130 4.25 9.18 -13.16
N ASP A 131 4.45 7.86 -13.33
CA ASP A 131 3.75 7.08 -14.35
C ASP A 131 2.38 6.63 -13.82
N PHE A 132 1.32 7.09 -14.47
CA PHE A 132 -0.09 6.78 -14.17
C PHE A 132 -0.81 6.16 -15.38
N SER A 133 -0.08 5.72 -16.41
CA SER A 133 -0.64 5.29 -17.70
C SER A 133 -1.33 3.91 -17.67
N ARG A 134 -2.02 3.59 -16.57
CA ARG A 134 -2.57 2.26 -16.31
C ARG A 134 -4.04 2.25 -15.93
#